data_AF-A0A7W5G4Q2-F1
#
_entry.id   AF-A0A7W5G4Q2-F1
#
_cell.length_a   1.000
_cell.length_b   1.000
_cell.length_c   1.000
_cell.angle_alpha   90.00
_cell.angle_beta   90.00
_cell.angle_gamma   90.00
#
_symmetry.space_group_name_H-M   'P 1'
#
loop_
_entity.id
_entity.type
_entity.pdbx_description
1 polymer ?
#
loop_
_entity_poly.entity_id
_entity_poly.type
_entity_poly.pdbx_seq_one_letter_code
_entity_poly.pdbx_strand_id
1 'polypeptide(L)'
;MPAHQPIYHPGVLDKPANYGVLEQLAGTWVNHNPDNNRTGWGLHTTCLPSPGTNSETIPGKFHFLCQDYQEELTFTLVPGGVRNRGGANEQFSGAVKYSQSIQDLAGNGLHEENGMYLWLDTLYNHPADDQSIMTDIGYPELSAGAGSDGPVYVPPYSISRSGTIPHGSTVLLLGKYSQGSGRPTFPHGTAAWDPAHLAISSSMGLAGTGPDTPIDLDEKAPAWVHDPSLAERCPSGNKTYTQRILAHDLYPYSVRPDLRLRDALQHQEVKDFVLIEMCTREAGGPGGGVLNTPFVSRFASVSEMTFRLWIETVVEDGKEILQLQYEQIQYFEFQFGTDGGTTRWPHIQINTLRKKD
;
A
#
# COMPACT_ATOMS: atom_id res chain seq x y z
N MET A 1 19.10 -13.36 -15.71
CA MET A 1 18.54 -12.68 -16.91
C MET A 1 18.94 -13.49 -18.12
N PRO A 2 18.04 -13.78 -19.08
CA PRO A 2 18.46 -14.37 -20.35
C PRO A 2 19.50 -13.48 -21.02
N ALA A 3 20.45 -14.07 -21.75
CA ALA A 3 21.51 -13.33 -22.43
C ALA A 3 20.98 -12.36 -23.51
N HIS A 4 19.75 -12.58 -24.01
CA HIS A 4 19.05 -11.73 -24.97
C HIS A 4 17.53 -11.76 -24.70
N GLN A 5 16.88 -10.60 -24.77
CA GLN A 5 15.40 -10.50 -24.73
C GLN A 5 14.79 -11.13 -25.99
N PRO A 6 13.54 -11.63 -25.92
CA PRO A 6 12.84 -12.13 -27.10
C PRO A 6 12.63 -11.03 -28.14
N ILE A 7 12.62 -11.39 -29.42
CA ILE A 7 12.30 -10.46 -30.51
C ILE A 7 10.77 -10.34 -30.63
N TYR A 8 10.28 -9.11 -30.71
CA TYR A 8 8.87 -8.82 -30.98
C TYR A 8 8.47 -9.37 -32.34
N HIS A 9 7.31 -10.02 -32.38
CA HIS A 9 6.62 -10.41 -33.60
C HIS A 9 5.11 -10.23 -33.37
N PRO A 10 4.32 -9.94 -34.42
CA PRO A 10 2.89 -9.68 -34.27
C PRO A 10 2.10 -10.75 -33.51
N GLY A 11 2.48 -12.02 -33.63
CA GLY A 11 1.85 -13.14 -32.91
C GLY A 11 1.96 -13.09 -31.37
N VAL A 12 2.76 -12.17 -30.81
CA VAL A 12 2.75 -11.87 -29.36
C VAL A 12 1.41 -11.26 -28.94
N LEU A 13 0.75 -10.48 -29.81
CA LEU A 13 -0.54 -9.84 -29.53
C LEU A 13 -1.70 -10.84 -29.43
N ASP A 14 -1.55 -12.02 -30.03
CA ASP A 14 -2.59 -13.06 -30.04
C ASP A 14 -2.54 -13.95 -28.79
N LYS A 15 -1.53 -13.79 -27.93
CA LYS A 15 -1.36 -14.57 -26.70
C LYS A 15 -2.18 -13.98 -25.56
N PRO A 16 -2.68 -14.81 -24.62
CA PRO A 16 -3.21 -14.33 -23.35
C PRO A 16 -2.21 -13.42 -22.63
N ALA A 17 -2.71 -12.45 -21.87
CA ALA A 17 -1.85 -11.62 -21.04
C ALA A 17 -1.16 -12.48 -19.97
N ASN A 18 0.10 -12.19 -19.67
CA ASN A 18 0.74 -12.70 -18.47
C ASN A 18 0.43 -11.77 -17.30
N TYR A 19 -0.30 -12.25 -16.29
CA TYR A 19 -0.58 -11.47 -15.07
C TYR A 19 0.38 -11.81 -13.92
N GLY A 20 1.29 -12.76 -14.11
CA GLY A 20 2.18 -13.25 -13.05
C GLY A 20 1.41 -13.63 -11.79
N VAL A 21 1.90 -13.18 -10.64
CA VAL A 21 1.25 -13.46 -9.35
C VAL A 21 -0.09 -12.73 -9.17
N LEU A 22 -0.36 -11.67 -9.95
CA LEU A 22 -1.60 -10.90 -9.84
C LEU A 22 -2.83 -11.68 -10.32
N GLU A 23 -2.65 -12.77 -11.09
CA GLU A 23 -3.75 -13.63 -11.52
C GLU A 23 -4.58 -14.16 -10.33
N GLN A 24 -3.90 -14.44 -9.21
CA GLN A 24 -4.51 -14.99 -8.00
C GLN A 24 -5.54 -14.04 -7.36
N LEU A 25 -5.39 -12.73 -7.59
CA LEU A 25 -6.28 -11.70 -7.07
C LEU A 25 -7.66 -11.70 -7.73
N ALA A 26 -7.81 -12.30 -8.91
CA ALA A 26 -9.06 -12.26 -9.67
C ALA A 26 -10.27 -12.70 -8.83
N GLY A 27 -11.33 -11.88 -8.87
CA GLY A 27 -12.57 -12.08 -8.12
C GLY A 27 -12.87 -10.94 -7.15
N THR A 28 -13.95 -11.10 -6.41
CA THR A 28 -14.38 -10.18 -5.36
C THR A 28 -13.96 -10.72 -4.00
N TRP A 29 -13.42 -9.86 -3.16
CA TRP A 29 -12.95 -10.16 -1.82
C TRP A 29 -13.73 -9.32 -0.82
N VAL A 30 -14.09 -9.93 0.30
CA VAL A 30 -14.84 -9.29 1.39
C VAL A 30 -14.15 -9.58 2.72
N ASN A 31 -14.42 -8.78 3.75
CA ASN A 31 -13.86 -9.02 5.08
C ASN A 31 -14.06 -10.48 5.50
N HIS A 32 -12.97 -11.06 5.98
CA HIS A 32 -13.02 -12.33 6.65
C HIS A 32 -12.83 -12.12 8.13
N ASN A 33 -13.74 -12.68 8.90
CA ASN A 33 -13.58 -12.80 10.32
C ASN A 33 -13.21 -14.25 10.70
N PRO A 34 -11.94 -14.53 11.10
CA PRO A 34 -11.53 -15.84 11.58
C PRO A 34 -12.07 -16.23 12.97
N ASP A 35 -12.50 -15.29 13.81
CA ASP A 35 -13.00 -15.55 15.18
C ASP A 35 -14.53 -15.58 15.31
N ASN A 36 -15.25 -15.33 14.21
CA ASN A 36 -16.71 -15.30 14.12
C ASN A 36 -17.39 -14.33 15.13
N ASN A 37 -16.65 -13.36 15.68
CA ASN A 37 -17.15 -12.30 16.54
C ASN A 37 -17.67 -11.11 15.70
N ARG A 38 -18.23 -10.08 16.32
CA ARG A 38 -18.72 -8.87 15.62
C ARG A 38 -17.61 -7.87 15.24
N THR A 39 -16.35 -8.27 15.26
CA THR A 39 -15.21 -7.43 14.88
C THR A 39 -15.02 -7.42 13.36
N GLY A 40 -15.11 -6.24 12.76
CA GLY A 40 -14.62 -6.02 11.41
C GLY A 40 -13.09 -6.08 11.44
N TRP A 41 -12.48 -7.07 10.79
CA TRP A 41 -11.02 -7.18 10.75
C TRP A 41 -10.36 -6.09 9.90
N GLY A 42 -11.16 -5.38 9.09
CA GLY A 42 -10.75 -4.13 8.48
C GLY A 42 -10.63 -3.05 9.54
N LEU A 43 -9.46 -2.42 9.63
CA LEU A 43 -9.19 -1.32 10.55
C LEU A 43 -8.45 -0.22 9.81
N HIS A 44 -8.84 1.03 10.07
CA HIS A 44 -7.99 2.15 9.68
C HIS A 44 -7.74 3.10 10.84
N THR A 45 -6.57 3.73 10.81
CA THR A 45 -6.17 4.82 11.69
C THR A 45 -5.87 6.05 10.85
N THR A 46 -6.47 7.18 11.20
CA THR A 46 -6.46 8.41 10.40
C THR A 46 -6.24 9.62 11.31
N CYS A 47 -5.27 10.47 10.97
CA CYS A 47 -4.98 11.70 11.70
C CYS A 47 -5.36 12.91 10.84
N LEU A 48 -6.30 13.73 11.29
CA LEU A 48 -6.80 14.87 10.51
C LEU A 48 -6.50 16.19 11.23
N PRO A 49 -6.28 17.31 10.52
CA PRO A 49 -6.29 18.63 11.15
C PRO A 49 -7.60 18.85 11.93
N SER A 50 -7.52 19.30 13.18
CA SER A 50 -8.73 19.53 13.97
C SER A 50 -9.56 20.71 13.43
N PRO A 51 -10.90 20.68 13.54
CA PRO A 51 -11.72 21.84 13.24
C PRO A 51 -11.26 23.10 13.99
N GLY A 52 -11.25 24.24 13.29
CA GLY A 52 -10.86 25.54 13.85
C GLY A 52 -9.35 25.79 13.95
N THR A 53 -8.52 24.88 13.45
CA THR A 53 -7.06 25.00 13.55
C THR A 53 -6.41 25.35 12.21
N ASN A 54 -5.28 26.04 12.28
CA ASN A 54 -4.42 26.35 11.14
C ASN A 54 -3.02 26.70 11.65
N SER A 55 -2.03 26.61 10.75
CA SER A 55 -0.61 26.71 11.10
C SER A 55 -0.20 28.07 11.64
N GLU A 56 -1.00 29.11 11.38
CA GLU A 56 -0.69 30.50 11.71
C GLU A 56 -1.27 30.92 13.07
N THR A 57 -2.44 30.41 13.47
CA THR A 57 -3.15 30.88 14.67
C THR A 57 -3.30 29.83 15.76
N ILE A 58 -3.62 28.58 15.41
CA ILE A 58 -3.82 27.48 16.39
C ILE A 58 -3.18 26.21 15.82
N PRO A 59 -1.85 26.08 15.89
CA PRO A 59 -1.16 24.96 15.28
C PRO A 59 -1.27 23.65 16.06
N GLY A 60 -0.94 22.56 15.37
CA GLY A 60 -0.65 21.25 15.95
C GLY A 60 -1.77 20.56 16.70
N LYS A 61 -3.03 20.96 16.48
CA LYS A 61 -4.18 20.16 16.92
C LYS A 61 -4.64 19.26 15.79
N PHE A 62 -4.83 17.99 16.11
CA PHE A 62 -5.29 16.98 15.19
C PHE A 62 -6.40 16.16 15.85
N HIS A 63 -7.21 15.52 15.03
CA HIS A 63 -8.17 14.51 15.42
C HIS A 63 -7.62 13.13 15.04
N PHE A 64 -7.83 12.14 15.89
CA PHE A 64 -7.43 10.76 15.63
C PHE A 64 -8.70 9.92 15.49
N LEU A 65 -8.87 9.29 14.33
CA LEU A 65 -9.92 8.31 14.06
C LEU A 65 -9.29 6.94 14.01
N CYS A 66 -9.90 5.99 14.70
CA CYS A 66 -9.55 4.58 14.62
C CYS A 66 -10.86 3.80 14.66
N GLN A 67 -11.22 3.18 13.54
CA GLN A 67 -12.53 2.54 13.39
C GLN A 67 -12.44 1.28 12.55
N ASP A 68 -13.21 0.28 12.97
CA ASP A 68 -13.44 -0.94 12.21
C ASP A 68 -14.32 -0.63 11.00
N TYR A 69 -14.10 -1.36 9.91
CA TYR A 69 -14.84 -1.16 8.67
C TYR A 69 -15.12 -2.47 7.94
N GLN A 70 -16.09 -2.40 7.03
CA GLN A 70 -16.36 -3.40 6.01
C GLN A 70 -15.86 -2.93 4.65
N GLU A 71 -15.43 -3.87 3.81
CA GLU A 71 -14.80 -3.65 2.53
C GLU A 71 -15.23 -4.72 1.53
N GLU A 72 -15.49 -4.26 0.32
CA GLU A 72 -15.53 -5.11 -0.87
C GLU A 72 -14.44 -4.65 -1.84
N LEU A 73 -13.53 -5.57 -2.17
CA LEU A 73 -12.39 -5.34 -3.05
C LEU A 73 -12.47 -6.29 -4.24
N THR A 74 -12.71 -5.76 -5.44
CA THR A 74 -12.88 -6.56 -6.65
C THR A 74 -11.71 -6.37 -7.60
N PHE A 75 -11.18 -7.47 -8.12
CA PHE A 75 -10.14 -7.48 -9.16
C PHE A 75 -10.64 -8.13 -10.44
N THR A 76 -10.46 -7.44 -11.57
CA THR A 76 -10.89 -7.91 -12.90
C THR A 76 -9.71 -7.94 -13.86
N LEU A 77 -9.37 -9.14 -14.35
CA LEU A 77 -8.34 -9.33 -15.37
C LEU A 77 -8.74 -8.63 -16.68
N VAL A 78 -7.81 -7.88 -17.28
CA VAL A 78 -8.00 -7.25 -18.59
C VAL A 78 -7.48 -8.19 -19.67
N PRO A 79 -8.34 -8.70 -20.58
CA PRO A 79 -7.92 -9.63 -21.61
C PRO A 79 -6.87 -9.03 -22.55
N GLY A 80 -5.85 -9.83 -22.87
CA GLY A 80 -4.76 -9.48 -23.80
C GLY A 80 -3.67 -8.62 -23.16
N GLY A 81 -2.42 -8.87 -23.54
CA GLY A 81 -1.29 -8.08 -23.05
C GLY A 81 -1.37 -6.64 -23.54
N VAL A 82 -1.28 -5.66 -22.63
CA VAL A 82 -1.33 -4.24 -22.98
C VAL A 82 0.06 -3.79 -23.44
N ARG A 83 0.17 -3.40 -24.71
CA ARG A 83 1.46 -3.08 -25.36
C ARG A 83 1.91 -1.64 -25.10
N ASN A 84 3.10 -1.47 -24.56
CA ASN A 84 3.83 -0.20 -24.48
C ASN A 84 4.96 -0.17 -25.53
N ARG A 85 5.00 0.90 -26.34
CA ARG A 85 5.96 1.06 -27.45
C ARG A 85 7.08 2.03 -27.07
N GLY A 86 8.31 1.55 -27.07
CA GLY A 86 9.52 2.33 -26.75
C GLY A 86 10.52 2.40 -27.91
N GLY A 87 10.07 2.25 -29.16
CA GLY A 87 10.94 2.15 -30.33
C GLY A 87 11.56 0.75 -30.42
N ALA A 88 12.86 0.63 -30.16
CA ALA A 88 13.57 -0.65 -30.16
C ALA A 88 13.17 -1.60 -29.01
N ASN A 89 12.44 -1.10 -28.01
CA ASN A 89 11.95 -1.87 -26.87
C ASN A 89 10.42 -1.88 -26.85
N GLU A 90 9.83 -3.03 -26.60
CA GLU A 90 8.38 -3.22 -26.43
C GLU A 90 8.12 -3.90 -25.07
N GLN A 91 7.09 -3.47 -24.35
CA GLN A 91 6.65 -4.11 -23.12
C GLN A 91 5.21 -4.55 -23.24
N PHE A 92 4.86 -5.69 -22.66
CA PHE A 92 3.48 -6.13 -22.53
C PHE A 92 3.11 -6.23 -21.06
N SER A 93 2.12 -5.46 -20.66
CA SER A 93 1.63 -5.43 -19.29
C SER A 93 0.42 -6.35 -19.13
N GLY A 94 0.43 -7.19 -18.10
CA GLY A 94 -0.77 -7.86 -17.61
C GLY A 94 -1.56 -6.91 -16.73
N ALA A 95 -2.69 -6.40 -17.23
CA ALA A 95 -3.48 -5.41 -16.49
C ALA A 95 -4.60 -6.07 -15.67
N VAL A 96 -4.70 -5.69 -14.40
CA VAL A 96 -5.75 -6.11 -13.46
C VAL A 96 -6.42 -4.87 -12.92
N LYS A 97 -7.68 -4.63 -13.29
CA LYS A 97 -8.47 -3.54 -12.71
C LYS A 97 -8.78 -3.87 -11.26
N TYR A 98 -8.83 -2.86 -10.40
CA TYR A 98 -9.39 -3.02 -9.06
C TYR A 98 -10.42 -1.93 -8.74
N SER A 99 -11.37 -2.28 -7.88
CA SER A 99 -12.35 -1.37 -7.27
C SER A 99 -12.49 -1.74 -5.79
N GLN A 100 -12.41 -0.75 -4.92
CA GLN A 100 -12.52 -0.88 -3.47
C GLN A 100 -13.67 -0.01 -2.97
N SER A 101 -14.57 -0.59 -2.19
CA SER A 101 -15.63 0.13 -1.46
C SER A 101 -15.47 -0.16 0.01
N ILE A 102 -15.47 0.88 0.85
CA ILE A 102 -15.32 0.77 2.30
C ILE A 102 -16.50 1.45 2.98
N GLN A 103 -17.09 0.76 3.94
CA GLN A 103 -18.23 1.22 4.73
C GLN A 103 -17.94 1.03 6.22
N ASP A 104 -18.55 1.85 7.07
CA ASP A 104 -18.56 1.57 8.50
C ASP A 104 -19.38 0.30 8.80
N LEU A 105 -19.35 -0.16 10.05
CA LEU A 105 -20.12 -1.35 10.46
C LEU A 105 -21.65 -1.16 10.39
N ALA A 106 -22.13 0.07 10.18
CA ALA A 106 -23.55 0.39 9.99
C ALA A 106 -23.93 0.51 8.50
N GLY A 107 -22.99 0.33 7.58
CA GLY A 107 -23.20 0.41 6.12
C GLY A 107 -23.12 1.82 5.54
N ASN A 108 -22.64 2.81 6.29
CA ASN A 108 -22.40 4.14 5.73
C ASN A 108 -21.07 4.16 4.97
N GLY A 109 -21.06 4.72 3.76
CA GLY A 109 -19.85 4.84 2.95
C GLY A 109 -18.78 5.69 3.62
N LEU A 110 -17.56 5.14 3.71
CA LEU A 110 -16.36 5.81 4.23
C LEU A 110 -15.38 6.15 3.12
N HIS A 111 -15.21 5.25 2.14
CA HIS A 111 -14.23 5.39 1.08
C HIS A 111 -14.61 4.60 -0.17
N GLU A 112 -14.16 5.07 -1.32
CA GLU A 112 -14.27 4.39 -2.61
C GLU A 112 -12.95 4.63 -3.33
N GLU A 113 -12.35 3.64 -3.99
CA GLU A 113 -11.25 3.92 -4.92
C GLU A 113 -11.19 2.88 -6.02
N ASN A 114 -10.57 3.25 -7.14
CA ASN A 114 -10.39 2.32 -8.25
C ASN A 114 -9.12 2.63 -9.02
N GLY A 115 -8.65 1.63 -9.76
CA GLY A 115 -7.40 1.73 -10.49
C GLY A 115 -6.98 0.45 -11.17
N MET A 116 -5.67 0.28 -11.36
CA MET A 116 -5.11 -0.91 -11.98
C MET A 116 -3.82 -1.34 -11.29
N TYR A 117 -3.64 -2.66 -11.20
CA TYR A 117 -2.34 -3.28 -11.05
C TYR A 117 -1.81 -3.67 -12.42
N LEU A 118 -0.53 -3.46 -12.68
CA LEU A 118 0.13 -3.93 -13.90
C LEU A 118 1.25 -4.89 -13.53
N TRP A 119 1.25 -6.06 -14.18
CA TRP A 119 2.40 -6.95 -14.24
C TRP A 119 3.36 -6.46 -15.34
N LEU A 120 4.54 -5.98 -14.94
CA LEU A 120 5.52 -5.33 -15.81
C LEU A 120 6.60 -6.30 -16.27
N ASP A 121 6.20 -7.36 -16.98
CA ASP A 121 7.12 -8.43 -17.41
C ASP A 121 7.96 -8.05 -18.65
N THR A 122 8.81 -9.02 -19.02
CA THR A 122 9.50 -9.27 -20.29
C THR A 122 9.37 -8.16 -21.33
N LEU A 123 10.51 -7.52 -21.56
CA LEU A 123 10.68 -6.65 -22.71
C LEU A 123 11.00 -7.47 -23.94
N TYR A 124 10.59 -6.95 -25.09
CA TYR A 124 10.92 -7.48 -26.39
C TYR A 124 11.79 -6.48 -27.15
N ASN A 125 12.78 -6.98 -27.88
CA ASN A 125 13.50 -6.17 -28.85
C ASN A 125 12.66 -6.07 -30.12
N HIS A 126 12.44 -4.86 -30.62
CA HIS A 126 11.68 -4.60 -31.85
C HIS A 126 12.60 -3.96 -32.89
N PRO A 127 13.32 -4.78 -33.69
CA PRO A 127 14.20 -4.26 -34.72
C PRO A 127 13.40 -3.59 -35.84
N ALA A 128 13.95 -2.52 -36.40
CA ALA A 128 13.42 -1.92 -37.61
C ALA A 128 13.48 -2.92 -38.78
N ASP A 129 12.46 -2.88 -39.63
CA ASP A 129 12.37 -3.61 -40.89
C ASP A 129 12.23 -2.62 -42.06
N ASP A 130 12.35 -3.10 -43.30
CA ASP A 130 12.26 -2.24 -44.49
C ASP A 130 10.92 -1.47 -44.53
N GLN A 131 9.84 -2.07 -44.04
CA GLN A 131 8.52 -1.46 -44.06
C GLN A 131 8.42 -0.29 -43.07
N SER A 132 8.87 -0.47 -41.83
CA SER A 132 8.88 0.57 -40.79
C SER A 132 9.82 1.71 -41.18
N ILE A 133 11.00 1.42 -41.72
CA ILE A 133 11.94 2.46 -42.20
C ILE A 133 11.31 3.33 -43.28
N MET A 134 10.61 2.73 -44.25
CA MET A 134 9.94 3.49 -45.30
C MET A 134 8.72 4.26 -44.79
N THR A 135 7.93 3.64 -43.91
CA THR A 135 6.69 4.24 -43.37
C THR A 135 6.99 5.43 -42.46
N ASP A 136 8.01 5.30 -41.61
CA ASP A 136 8.37 6.31 -40.60
C ASP A 136 9.45 7.27 -41.09
N ILE A 137 9.87 7.17 -42.36
CA ILE A 137 10.91 8.00 -42.98
C ILE A 137 12.21 7.92 -42.18
N GLY A 138 12.61 6.71 -41.80
CA GLY A 138 13.78 6.44 -40.98
C GLY A 138 15.13 6.55 -41.71
N TYR A 139 15.15 6.84 -43.01
CA TYR A 139 16.37 6.99 -43.80
C TYR A 139 16.92 8.44 -43.72
N PRO A 140 18.26 8.63 -43.62
CA PRO A 140 19.33 7.62 -43.64
C PRO A 140 19.71 7.02 -42.27
N GLU A 141 19.03 7.40 -41.20
CA GLU A 141 19.45 7.11 -39.82
C GLU A 141 19.23 5.65 -39.38
N LEU A 142 18.27 4.94 -39.97
CA LEU A 142 17.92 3.56 -39.64
C LEU A 142 18.23 2.60 -40.80
N SER A 143 18.80 1.45 -40.44
CA SER A 143 18.97 0.29 -41.32
C SER A 143 18.13 -0.87 -40.82
N ALA A 144 17.74 -1.79 -41.71
CA ALA A 144 17.03 -3.00 -41.29
C ALA A 144 17.85 -3.75 -40.22
N GLY A 145 17.18 -4.19 -39.17
CA GLY A 145 17.79 -4.79 -37.99
C GLY A 145 18.25 -3.80 -36.91
N ALA A 146 18.21 -2.49 -37.15
CA ALA A 146 18.53 -1.49 -36.13
C ALA A 146 17.60 -1.65 -34.91
N GLY A 147 18.17 -1.63 -33.70
CA GLY A 147 17.43 -1.88 -32.45
C GLY A 147 17.43 -3.35 -31.99
N SER A 148 18.03 -4.28 -32.74
CA SER A 148 18.19 -5.69 -32.33
C SER A 148 19.14 -5.87 -31.14
N ASP A 149 20.21 -5.08 -31.07
CA ASP A 149 21.30 -5.18 -30.07
C ASP A 149 21.34 -3.98 -29.09
N GLY A 150 20.27 -3.19 -29.00
CA GLY A 150 20.23 -1.97 -28.17
C GLY A 150 20.27 -2.23 -26.66
N PRO A 151 20.61 -1.22 -25.82
CA PRO A 151 20.57 -1.36 -24.37
C PRO A 151 19.14 -1.68 -23.92
N VAL A 152 18.97 -2.85 -23.31
CA VAL A 152 17.70 -3.28 -22.74
C VAL A 152 17.57 -2.67 -21.35
N TYR A 153 16.72 -1.66 -21.23
CA TYR A 153 16.34 -1.14 -19.92
C TYR A 153 15.45 -2.16 -19.22
N VAL A 154 15.96 -2.94 -18.26
CA VAL A 154 15.08 -3.79 -17.44
C VAL A 154 14.53 -2.94 -16.29
N PRO A 155 13.20 -2.77 -16.16
CA PRO A 155 12.64 -2.02 -15.06
C PRO A 155 13.09 -2.66 -13.73
N PRO A 156 13.48 -1.87 -12.72
CA PRO A 156 13.85 -2.40 -11.43
C PRO A 156 12.64 -2.94 -10.66
N TYR A 157 11.42 -2.92 -11.22
CA TYR A 157 10.15 -3.33 -10.60
C TYR A 157 9.40 -4.27 -11.55
N SER A 158 8.65 -5.22 -10.99
CA SER A 158 7.82 -6.16 -11.76
C SER A 158 6.32 -5.91 -11.62
N ILE A 159 5.93 -5.02 -10.71
CA ILE A 159 4.53 -4.70 -10.42
C ILE A 159 4.38 -3.18 -10.29
N SER A 160 3.29 -2.64 -10.82
CA SER A 160 2.80 -1.30 -10.46
C SER A 160 1.36 -1.34 -9.99
N ARG A 161 0.97 -0.36 -9.17
CA ARG A 161 -0.42 -0.05 -8.83
C ARG A 161 -0.66 1.43 -9.07
N SER A 162 -1.69 1.78 -9.82
CA SER A 162 -2.20 3.13 -9.93
C SER A 162 -3.62 3.21 -9.41
N GLY A 163 -3.98 4.32 -8.77
CA GLY A 163 -5.29 4.49 -8.15
C GLY A 163 -5.75 5.94 -8.16
N THR A 164 -7.07 6.15 -8.24
CA THR A 164 -7.72 7.46 -8.06
C THR A 164 -8.52 7.46 -6.77
N ILE A 165 -8.24 8.43 -5.90
CA ILE A 165 -8.74 8.49 -4.53
C ILE A 165 -9.68 9.70 -4.40
N PRO A 166 -10.91 9.52 -3.90
CA PRO A 166 -11.98 10.54 -3.89
C PRO A 166 -11.67 11.71 -2.95
N HIS A 167 -10.68 11.56 -2.07
CA HIS A 167 -10.14 12.64 -1.26
C HIS A 167 -9.28 13.64 -2.05
N GLY A 168 -9.12 13.44 -3.37
CA GLY A 168 -8.45 14.37 -4.25
C GLY A 168 -6.97 14.06 -4.46
N SER A 169 -6.64 12.76 -4.55
CA SER A 169 -5.27 12.30 -4.83
C SER A 169 -5.28 11.19 -5.88
N THR A 170 -4.18 11.07 -6.63
CA THR A 170 -3.90 9.95 -7.54
C THR A 170 -2.54 9.38 -7.17
N VAL A 171 -2.41 8.06 -7.17
CA VAL A 171 -1.16 7.37 -6.80
C VAL A 171 -0.61 6.55 -7.95
N LEU A 172 0.71 6.41 -7.98
CA LEU A 172 1.44 5.37 -8.69
C LEU A 172 2.45 4.76 -7.72
N LEU A 173 2.31 3.48 -7.46
CA LEU A 173 3.25 2.68 -6.68
C LEU A 173 3.96 1.71 -7.62
N LEU A 174 5.22 1.45 -7.34
CA LEU A 174 6.05 0.49 -8.07
C LEU A 174 6.63 -0.49 -7.04
N GLY A 175 6.91 -1.72 -7.46
CA GLY A 175 7.52 -2.68 -6.55
C GLY A 175 7.69 -4.09 -7.10
N LYS A 176 7.82 -5.04 -6.20
CA LYS A 176 8.14 -6.44 -6.50
C LYS A 176 7.28 -7.39 -5.68
N TYR A 177 7.46 -8.67 -5.95
CA TYR A 177 6.93 -9.72 -5.11
C TYR A 177 8.05 -10.63 -4.59
N SER A 178 7.76 -11.32 -3.50
CA SER A 178 8.53 -12.42 -2.95
C SER A 178 7.59 -13.55 -2.55
N GLN A 179 8.16 -14.72 -2.21
CA GLN A 179 7.41 -15.89 -1.78
C GLN A 179 7.97 -16.41 -0.47
N GLY A 180 7.10 -16.93 0.39
CA GLY A 180 7.46 -17.55 1.65
C GLY A 180 6.66 -18.80 1.93
N SER A 181 7.23 -19.69 2.74
CA SER A 181 6.55 -20.87 3.30
C SER A 181 6.05 -20.58 4.71
N GLY A 182 4.93 -21.18 5.10
CA GLY A 182 4.30 -20.95 6.39
C GLY A 182 3.57 -19.61 6.44
N ARG A 183 3.26 -19.15 7.65
CA ARG A 183 2.61 -17.85 7.89
C ARG A 183 3.60 -16.68 7.75
N PRO A 184 3.17 -15.50 7.27
CA PRO A 184 3.97 -14.27 7.40
C PRO A 184 4.39 -14.00 8.84
N THR A 185 5.58 -13.41 9.03
CA THR A 185 6.10 -13.08 10.35
C THR A 185 5.77 -11.63 10.70
N PHE A 186 5.18 -11.43 11.88
CA PHE A 186 4.89 -10.12 12.45
C PHE A 186 5.61 -9.98 13.80
N PRO A 187 5.91 -8.73 14.24
CA PRO A 187 6.61 -8.53 15.49
C PRO A 187 5.74 -8.75 16.72
N HIS A 188 6.41 -8.94 17.84
CA HIS A 188 5.85 -9.14 19.17
C HIS A 188 6.56 -8.27 20.20
N GLY A 189 5.92 -8.08 21.35
CA GLY A 189 6.49 -7.38 22.48
C GLY A 189 6.98 -5.97 22.13
N THR A 190 8.19 -5.65 22.57
CA THR A 190 8.88 -4.40 22.26
C THR A 190 9.35 -4.27 20.81
N ALA A 191 9.53 -5.37 20.08
CA ALA A 191 9.89 -5.32 18.65
C ALA A 191 8.73 -4.78 17.79
N ALA A 192 7.50 -4.82 18.32
CA ALA A 192 6.34 -4.21 17.68
C ALA A 192 6.35 -2.68 17.78
N TRP A 193 7.25 -2.06 18.54
CA TRP A 193 7.43 -0.60 18.57
C TRP A 193 8.35 -0.10 17.45
N ASP A 194 7.91 -0.24 16.19
CA ASP A 194 8.67 0.18 14.99
C ASP A 194 7.97 1.36 14.31
N PRO A 195 8.58 2.58 14.32
CA PRO A 195 8.01 3.78 13.71
C PRO A 195 7.57 3.66 12.24
N ALA A 196 8.11 2.69 11.49
CA ALA A 196 7.69 2.45 10.11
C ALA A 196 6.20 2.01 9.99
N HIS A 197 5.66 1.40 11.06
CA HIS A 197 4.33 0.79 11.10
C HIS A 197 3.42 1.38 12.19
N LEU A 198 3.89 2.37 12.95
CA LEU A 198 3.06 3.02 13.96
C LEU A 198 2.13 4.06 13.33
N ALA A 199 0.93 4.20 13.89
CA ALA A 199 0.07 5.37 13.70
C ALA A 199 0.63 6.65 14.38
N ILE A 200 1.86 6.58 14.90
CA ILE A 200 2.58 7.64 15.60
C ILE A 200 3.77 8.06 14.76
N SER A 201 3.84 9.35 14.42
CA SER A 201 5.01 9.90 13.73
C SER A 201 6.24 9.94 14.63
N SER A 202 7.42 9.65 14.08
CA SER A 202 8.69 9.85 14.78
C SER A 202 8.87 11.28 15.29
N SER A 203 8.37 12.28 14.57
CA SER A 203 8.50 13.68 15.02
C SER A 203 7.55 14.06 16.16
N MET A 204 6.56 13.22 16.48
CA MET A 204 5.79 13.34 17.73
C MET A 204 6.60 12.88 18.95
N GLY A 205 7.86 12.45 18.73
CA GLY A 205 8.78 12.00 19.74
C GLY A 205 8.37 10.67 20.37
N LEU A 206 7.66 9.83 19.61
CA LEU A 206 7.36 8.42 19.92
C LEU A 206 6.88 8.19 21.37
N ALA A 207 5.93 8.99 21.84
CA ALA A 207 5.40 8.89 23.22
C ALA A 207 6.45 9.07 24.33
N GLY A 208 7.57 9.73 24.02
CA GLY A 208 8.71 9.91 24.92
C GLY A 208 9.56 8.65 25.10
N THR A 209 9.44 7.67 24.19
CA THR A 209 10.30 6.48 24.16
C THR A 209 11.63 6.79 23.45
N GLY A 210 12.65 6.00 23.76
CA GLY A 210 13.93 5.97 23.05
C GLY A 210 14.28 4.53 22.63
N PRO A 211 15.44 4.32 21.99
CA PRO A 211 15.87 3.00 21.54
C PRO A 211 15.88 1.93 22.64
N ASP A 212 16.20 2.34 23.87
CA ASP A 212 16.29 1.44 25.04
C ASP A 212 14.98 1.38 25.87
N THR A 213 13.96 2.15 25.49
CA THR A 213 12.68 2.22 26.22
C THR A 213 11.44 2.11 25.30
N PRO A 214 11.39 1.14 24.37
CA PRO A 214 10.19 0.91 23.56
C PRO A 214 8.99 0.51 24.42
N ILE A 215 7.78 0.77 23.92
CA ILE A 215 6.55 0.26 24.55
C ILE A 215 6.31 -1.16 24.03
N ASP A 216 6.12 -2.09 24.94
CA ASP A 216 5.66 -3.44 24.61
C ASP A 216 4.19 -3.37 24.17
N LEU A 217 3.89 -3.79 22.94
CA LEU A 217 2.52 -3.74 22.38
C LEU A 217 1.72 -5.03 22.60
N ASP A 218 2.30 -6.06 23.22
CA ASP A 218 1.56 -7.24 23.68
C ASP A 218 1.10 -7.09 25.15
N GLU A 219 1.59 -6.06 25.85
CA GLU A 219 1.20 -5.69 27.21
C GLU A 219 0.15 -4.58 27.26
N LYS A 220 -0.38 -4.28 28.45
CA LYS A 220 -1.28 -3.13 28.64
C LYS A 220 -0.57 -1.81 28.36
N ALA A 221 -1.31 -0.85 27.80
CA ALA A 221 -0.82 0.51 27.61
C ALA A 221 -0.21 1.08 28.91
N PRO A 222 0.92 1.82 28.84
CA PRO A 222 1.57 2.35 30.03
C PRO A 222 0.64 3.20 30.90
N ALA A 223 0.74 3.10 32.23
CA ALA A 223 -0.20 3.73 33.17
C ALA A 223 -0.43 5.25 32.95
N TRP A 224 0.59 5.97 32.45
CA TRP A 224 0.48 7.41 32.17
C TRP A 224 -0.53 7.74 31.06
N VAL A 225 -0.85 6.78 30.19
CA VAL A 225 -1.79 6.94 29.06
C VAL A 225 -3.17 7.35 29.56
N HIS A 226 -3.55 6.94 30.76
CA HIS A 226 -4.85 7.26 31.36
C HIS A 226 -4.81 8.44 32.34
N ASP A 227 -3.72 9.21 32.40
CA ASP A 227 -3.65 10.40 33.25
C ASP A 227 -4.38 11.59 32.58
N PRO A 228 -5.55 12.03 33.10
CA PRO A 228 -6.32 13.10 32.47
C PRO A 228 -5.66 14.48 32.57
N SER A 229 -4.74 14.66 33.53
CA SER A 229 -4.07 15.95 33.75
C SER A 229 -2.85 16.15 32.84
N LEU A 230 -2.49 15.15 32.03
CA LEU A 230 -1.31 15.21 31.16
C LEU A 230 -1.39 16.38 30.16
N ALA A 231 -2.57 16.63 29.58
CA ALA A 231 -2.80 17.73 28.66
C ALA A 231 -2.66 19.11 29.31
N GLU A 232 -2.92 19.24 30.61
CA GLU A 232 -2.75 20.49 31.35
C GLU A 232 -1.30 20.70 31.79
N ARG A 233 -0.64 19.65 32.29
CA ARG A 233 0.75 19.73 32.78
C ARG A 233 1.78 19.83 31.67
N CYS A 234 1.52 19.18 30.54
CA CYS A 234 2.45 19.11 29.42
C CYS A 234 1.70 19.19 28.08
N PRO A 235 0.98 20.29 27.78
CA PRO A 235 0.11 20.41 26.60
C PRO A 235 0.80 20.15 25.26
N SER A 236 2.13 20.34 25.21
CA SER A 236 2.96 20.16 24.02
C SER A 236 3.94 18.98 24.14
N GLY A 237 3.75 18.11 25.14
CA GLY A 237 4.62 16.95 25.35
C GLY A 237 4.36 15.81 24.39
N ASN A 238 5.41 15.04 24.06
CA ASN A 238 5.34 13.85 23.20
C ASN A 238 4.28 12.85 23.67
N LYS A 239 4.16 12.66 24.99
CA LYS A 239 3.13 11.81 25.61
C LYS A 239 1.73 12.37 25.39
N THR A 240 1.51 13.67 25.52
CA THR A 240 0.21 14.32 25.30
C THR A 240 -0.26 14.18 23.86
N TYR A 241 0.65 14.32 22.88
CA TYR A 241 0.32 14.11 21.46
C TYR A 241 -0.13 12.69 21.15
N THR A 242 0.53 11.70 21.78
CA THR A 242 0.30 10.27 21.51
C THR A 242 -0.75 9.63 22.41
N GLN A 243 -1.12 10.28 23.51
CA GLN A 243 -2.00 9.74 24.55
C GLN A 243 -3.28 9.14 23.98
N ARG A 244 -3.97 9.88 23.11
CA ARG A 244 -5.25 9.43 22.52
C ARG A 244 -5.13 8.18 21.65
N ILE A 245 -3.97 7.97 21.02
CA ILE A 245 -3.71 6.83 20.15
C ILE A 245 -3.51 5.58 21.03
N LEU A 246 -2.71 5.73 22.09
CA LEU A 246 -2.44 4.68 23.08
C LEU A 246 -3.64 4.38 23.99
N ALA A 247 -4.49 5.37 24.26
CA ALA A 247 -5.66 5.24 25.13
C ALA A 247 -6.91 4.73 24.40
N HIS A 248 -6.83 4.51 23.09
CA HIS A 248 -7.98 4.10 22.29
C HIS A 248 -8.45 2.69 22.67
N ASP A 249 -9.77 2.44 22.61
CA ASP A 249 -10.36 1.15 22.99
C ASP A 249 -9.89 -0.03 22.11
N LEU A 250 -9.38 0.27 20.91
CA LEU A 250 -8.80 -0.70 19.98
C LEU A 250 -7.28 -0.89 20.16
N TYR A 251 -6.68 -0.40 21.24
CA TYR A 251 -5.28 -0.70 21.57
C TYR A 251 -5.08 -2.23 21.67
N PRO A 252 -3.98 -2.80 21.11
CA PRO A 252 -2.81 -2.11 20.52
C PRO A 252 -2.97 -1.74 19.05
N TYR A 253 -4.05 -2.15 18.37
CA TYR A 253 -4.23 -1.94 16.94
C TYR A 253 -4.39 -0.46 16.55
N SER A 254 -4.88 0.39 17.46
CA SER A 254 -4.87 1.84 17.26
C SER A 254 -3.47 2.43 17.12
N VAL A 255 -2.47 1.78 17.68
CA VAL A 255 -1.06 2.21 17.65
C VAL A 255 -0.34 1.54 16.50
N ARG A 256 -0.57 0.24 16.28
CA ARG A 256 0.06 -0.54 15.23
C ARG A 256 -0.96 -1.50 14.59
N PRO A 257 -1.66 -1.05 13.53
CA PRO A 257 -2.76 -1.81 12.93
C PRO A 257 -2.38 -3.19 12.37
N ASP A 258 -1.15 -3.38 11.85
CA ASP A 258 -0.71 -4.66 11.29
C ASP A 258 -0.60 -5.80 12.32
N LEU A 259 -0.62 -5.50 13.62
CA LEU A 259 -0.79 -6.54 14.66
C LEU A 259 -2.15 -7.23 14.56
N ARG A 260 -3.17 -6.60 13.96
CA ARG A 260 -4.43 -7.27 13.70
C ARG A 260 -4.29 -8.29 12.57
N LEU A 261 -3.43 -8.06 11.58
CA LEU A 261 -3.12 -9.07 10.55
C LEU A 261 -2.44 -10.29 11.19
N ARG A 262 -1.46 -10.05 12.07
CA ARG A 262 -0.81 -11.10 12.89
C ARG A 262 -1.83 -11.95 13.64
N ASP A 263 -2.77 -11.30 14.33
CA ASP A 263 -3.70 -11.99 15.22
C ASP A 263 -4.74 -12.82 14.44
N ALA A 264 -5.10 -12.41 13.22
CA ALA A 264 -5.96 -13.18 12.33
C ALA A 264 -5.34 -14.54 11.96
N LEU A 265 -4.01 -14.62 11.92
CA LEU A 265 -3.26 -15.81 11.53
C LEU A 265 -2.95 -16.76 12.70
N GLN A 266 -3.22 -16.39 13.95
CA GLN A 266 -2.78 -17.17 15.11
C GLN A 266 -3.32 -18.61 15.10
N HIS A 267 -4.56 -18.79 14.65
CA HIS A 267 -5.27 -20.07 14.66
C HIS A 267 -5.48 -20.67 13.26
N GLN A 268 -4.79 -20.14 12.26
CA GLN A 268 -4.87 -20.64 10.88
C GLN A 268 -3.65 -21.49 10.54
N GLU A 269 -3.86 -22.53 9.74
CA GLU A 269 -2.78 -23.28 9.10
C GLU A 269 -2.45 -22.61 7.77
N VAL A 270 -1.40 -21.76 7.76
CA VAL A 270 -0.91 -21.12 6.54
C VAL A 270 0.23 -21.95 5.95
N LYS A 271 0.08 -22.38 4.70
CA LYS A 271 1.05 -23.24 4.01
C LYS A 271 2.14 -22.44 3.32
N ASP A 272 1.75 -21.38 2.61
CA ASP A 272 2.64 -20.51 1.84
C ASP A 272 1.97 -19.15 1.57
N PHE A 273 2.76 -18.18 1.14
CA PHE A 273 2.27 -16.87 0.71
C PHE A 273 3.10 -16.25 -0.40
N VAL A 274 2.46 -15.40 -1.19
CA VAL A 274 3.09 -14.38 -2.03
C VAL A 274 2.98 -13.03 -1.33
N LEU A 275 4.09 -12.33 -1.15
CA LEU A 275 4.13 -10.97 -0.63
C LEU A 275 4.44 -10.00 -1.77
N ILE A 276 3.52 -9.07 -2.05
CA ILE A 276 3.73 -7.94 -2.96
C ILE A 276 4.01 -6.70 -2.12
N GLU A 277 5.15 -6.06 -2.38
CA GLU A 277 5.57 -4.83 -1.71
C GLU A 277 5.76 -3.75 -2.75
N MET A 278 5.15 -2.59 -2.52
CA MET A 278 5.24 -1.45 -3.41
C MET A 278 5.32 -0.15 -2.61
N CYS A 279 5.99 0.84 -3.16
CA CYS A 279 5.93 2.20 -2.64
C CYS A 279 5.94 3.26 -3.73
N THR A 280 5.63 4.48 -3.34
CA THR A 280 5.75 5.65 -4.23
C THR A 280 7.19 6.15 -4.35
N ARG A 281 8.11 5.75 -3.45
CA ARG A 281 9.50 6.22 -3.38
C ARG A 281 10.49 5.05 -3.37
N GLU A 282 10.73 4.49 -4.53
CA GLU A 282 11.61 3.34 -4.67
C GLU A 282 13.10 3.73 -4.71
N ALA A 283 13.96 2.86 -4.17
CA ALA A 283 15.41 3.06 -4.16
C ALA A 283 16.06 2.53 -5.45
N GLY A 284 16.85 3.34 -6.14
CA GLY A 284 17.68 2.90 -7.27
C GLY A 284 17.04 2.97 -8.67
N GLY A 285 15.92 3.67 -8.84
CA GLY A 285 15.29 3.92 -10.14
C GLY A 285 14.31 5.11 -10.11
N PRO A 286 13.60 5.42 -11.22
CA PRO A 286 12.50 6.37 -11.18
C PRO A 286 11.42 5.86 -10.22
N GLY A 287 10.95 6.74 -9.33
CA GLY A 287 9.89 6.42 -8.38
C GLY A 287 8.49 6.54 -9.01
N GLY A 288 7.51 6.06 -8.25
CA GLY A 288 6.12 6.43 -8.46
C GLY A 288 5.84 7.84 -7.92
N GLY A 289 4.63 8.06 -7.41
CA GLY A 289 4.30 9.34 -6.80
C GLY A 289 2.86 9.46 -6.35
N VAL A 290 2.60 10.57 -5.66
CA VAL A 290 1.26 11.00 -5.30
C VAL A 290 1.03 12.39 -5.89
N LEU A 291 -0.04 12.52 -6.67
CA LEU A 291 -0.52 13.80 -7.14
C LEU A 291 -1.71 14.22 -6.31
N ASN A 292 -1.73 15.47 -5.88
CA ASN A 292 -2.75 16.02 -4.98
C ASN A 292 -3.48 17.17 -5.67
N THR A 293 -4.78 17.30 -5.41
CA THR A 293 -5.54 18.51 -5.77
C THR A 293 -4.98 19.74 -5.03
N PRO A 294 -5.29 20.97 -5.46
CA PRO A 294 -4.78 22.18 -4.80
C PRO A 294 -5.14 22.28 -3.31
N PHE A 295 -6.33 21.81 -2.92
CA PHE A 295 -6.74 21.81 -1.52
C PHE A 295 -5.87 20.86 -0.68
N VAL A 296 -5.76 19.61 -1.11
CA VAL A 296 -4.96 18.58 -0.44
C VAL A 296 -3.50 19.02 -0.35
N SER A 297 -2.94 19.52 -1.46
CA SER A 297 -1.56 20.04 -1.52
C SER A 297 -1.29 21.15 -0.50
N ARG A 298 -2.29 21.98 -0.19
CA ARG A 298 -2.14 23.13 0.70
C ARG A 298 -2.32 22.78 2.17
N PHE A 299 -3.24 21.87 2.50
CA PHE A 299 -3.71 21.70 3.88
C PHE A 299 -3.39 20.34 4.51
N ALA A 300 -3.23 19.30 3.70
CA ALA A 300 -2.95 17.94 4.18
C ALA A 300 -2.39 17.10 3.03
N SER A 301 -1.19 17.43 2.55
CA SER A 301 -0.66 16.79 1.34
C SER A 301 -0.34 15.32 1.61
N VAL A 302 -0.70 14.43 0.71
CA VAL A 302 -0.23 13.04 0.78
C VAL A 302 1.11 12.99 0.05
N SER A 303 2.19 12.73 0.78
CA SER A 303 3.56 12.87 0.26
C SER A 303 4.20 11.54 -0.15
N GLU A 304 3.67 10.44 0.36
CA GLU A 304 4.20 9.10 0.16
C GLU A 304 3.16 8.04 0.54
N MET A 305 3.23 6.88 -0.12
CA MET A 305 2.46 5.69 0.24
C MET A 305 3.32 4.43 0.13
N THR A 306 3.19 3.55 1.12
CA THR A 306 3.73 2.18 1.12
C THR A 306 2.58 1.19 1.17
N PHE A 307 2.79 0.03 0.57
CA PHE A 307 1.77 -1.00 0.47
C PHE A 307 2.39 -2.39 0.53
N ARG A 308 1.84 -3.25 1.39
CA ARG A 308 2.17 -4.67 1.50
C ARG A 308 0.90 -5.48 1.33
N LEU A 309 0.95 -6.50 0.49
CA LEU A 309 -0.18 -7.40 0.20
C LEU A 309 0.30 -8.84 0.23
N TRP A 310 -0.29 -9.64 1.12
CA TRP A 310 -0.06 -11.07 1.23
C TRP A 310 -1.22 -11.82 0.59
N ILE A 311 -0.91 -12.65 -0.40
CA ILE A 311 -1.82 -13.66 -0.96
C ILE A 311 -1.41 -14.98 -0.32
N GLU A 312 -2.24 -15.51 0.57
CA GLU A 312 -1.88 -16.63 1.44
C GLU A 312 -2.69 -17.88 1.09
N THR A 313 -2.04 -19.03 1.08
CA THR A 313 -2.71 -20.33 1.00
C THR A 313 -2.96 -20.83 2.42
N VAL A 314 -4.23 -20.88 2.82
CA VAL A 314 -4.68 -21.33 4.15
C VAL A 314 -5.40 -22.66 4.04
N VAL A 315 -5.18 -23.56 4.98
CA VAL A 315 -5.93 -24.82 5.12
C VAL A 315 -7.09 -24.61 6.09
N GLU A 316 -8.32 -24.75 5.60
CA GLU A 316 -9.56 -24.67 6.37
C GLU A 316 -10.44 -25.88 6.02
N ASP A 317 -10.94 -26.59 7.02
CA ASP A 317 -11.72 -27.84 6.85
C ASP A 317 -11.08 -28.87 5.91
N GLY A 318 -9.74 -28.96 5.95
CA GLY A 318 -8.94 -29.86 5.10
C GLY A 318 -8.85 -29.44 3.63
N LYS A 319 -9.24 -28.22 3.28
CA LYS A 319 -9.14 -27.65 1.92
C LYS A 319 -8.21 -26.44 1.91
N GLU A 320 -7.45 -26.31 0.83
CA GLU A 320 -6.67 -25.11 0.56
C GLU A 320 -7.59 -24.02 -0.01
N ILE A 321 -7.56 -22.85 0.62
CA ILE A 321 -8.27 -21.64 0.20
C ILE A 321 -7.32 -20.45 0.19
N LEU A 322 -7.67 -19.41 -0.56
CA LEU A 322 -6.89 -18.17 -0.57
C LEU A 322 -7.35 -17.20 0.53
N GLN A 323 -6.40 -16.58 1.22
CA GLN A 323 -6.59 -15.36 2.01
C GLN A 323 -5.92 -14.19 1.30
N LEU A 324 -6.44 -13.00 1.54
CA LEU A 324 -5.74 -11.77 1.24
C LEU A 324 -5.57 -10.97 2.53
N GLN A 325 -4.33 -10.61 2.88
CA GLN A 325 -4.07 -9.60 3.91
C GLN A 325 -3.36 -8.42 3.28
N TYR A 326 -3.62 -7.19 3.72
CA TYR A 326 -2.85 -6.04 3.28
C TYR A 326 -2.63 -5.01 4.37
N GLU A 327 -1.56 -4.24 4.21
CA GLU A 327 -1.29 -3.00 4.93
C GLU A 327 -1.00 -1.89 3.91
N GLN A 328 -1.70 -0.77 4.08
CA GLN A 328 -1.50 0.43 3.30
C GLN A 328 -1.19 1.59 4.25
N ILE A 329 -0.01 2.20 4.10
CA ILE A 329 0.36 3.38 4.89
C ILE A 329 0.51 4.57 3.96
N GLN A 330 -0.30 5.60 4.17
CA GLN A 330 -0.18 6.89 3.49
C GLN A 330 0.34 7.93 4.48
N TYR A 331 1.27 8.76 4.05
CA TYR A 331 1.83 9.82 4.89
C TYR A 331 1.23 11.16 4.50
N PHE A 332 0.34 11.66 5.35
CA PHE A 332 -0.20 13.01 5.22
C PHE A 332 0.73 14.01 5.90
N GLU A 333 0.88 15.19 5.31
CA GLU A 333 1.70 16.26 5.85
C GLU A 333 0.84 17.48 6.15
N PHE A 334 0.76 17.81 7.45
CA PHE A 334 0.10 19.01 7.93
C PHE A 334 0.69 19.45 9.26
N GLN A 335 0.23 20.62 9.72
CA GLN A 335 0.67 21.29 10.92
C GLN A 335 0.79 20.38 12.18
N PHE A 336 1.79 20.69 12.97
CA PHE A 336 2.19 20.00 14.19
C PHE A 336 2.85 21.01 15.15
N GLY A 337 3.00 20.62 16.41
CA GLY A 337 3.71 21.43 17.40
C GLY A 337 2.97 22.71 17.77
N THR A 338 3.65 23.53 18.57
CA THR A 338 3.18 24.88 18.94
C THR A 338 3.68 25.97 17.98
N ASP A 339 4.62 25.61 17.10
CA ASP A 339 5.25 26.50 16.14
C ASP A 339 4.63 26.43 14.74
N GLY A 340 3.67 25.52 14.52
CA GLY A 340 3.04 25.33 13.21
C GLY A 340 3.93 24.59 12.21
N GLY A 341 4.99 23.92 12.68
CA GLY A 341 5.81 23.05 11.86
C GLY A 341 5.01 21.91 11.24
N THR A 342 5.60 21.18 10.30
CA THR A 342 4.93 20.05 9.63
C THR A 342 5.41 18.74 10.22
N THR A 343 4.49 17.78 10.38
CA THR A 343 4.86 16.38 10.60
C THR A 343 4.26 15.48 9.51
N ARG A 344 4.79 14.26 9.43
CA ARG A 344 4.26 13.17 8.62
C ARG A 344 3.33 12.34 9.49
N TRP A 345 2.04 12.38 9.20
CA TRP A 345 0.97 11.68 9.89
C TRP A 345 0.66 10.35 9.17
N PRO A 346 1.01 9.20 9.76
CA PRO A 346 0.70 7.91 9.17
C PRO A 346 -0.81 7.67 9.18
N HIS A 347 -1.36 7.37 8.01
CA HIS A 347 -2.71 6.89 7.81
C HIS A 347 -2.61 5.45 7.36
N ILE A 348 -3.04 4.54 8.23
CA ILE A 348 -2.79 3.12 8.07
C ILE A 348 -4.14 2.44 7.89
N GLN A 349 -4.25 1.62 6.86
CA GLN A 349 -5.42 0.80 6.57
C GLN A 349 -4.96 -0.64 6.40
N ILE A 350 -5.61 -1.56 7.12
CA ILE A 350 -5.33 -2.99 7.06
C ILE A 350 -6.62 -3.76 6.90
N ASN A 351 -6.55 -4.93 6.26
CA ASN A 351 -7.66 -5.87 6.26
C ASN A 351 -7.21 -7.31 6.06
N THR A 352 -8.05 -8.25 6.51
CA THR A 352 -8.00 -9.67 6.16
C THR A 352 -9.27 -10.01 5.38
N LEU A 353 -9.12 -10.54 4.17
CA LEU A 353 -10.20 -10.77 3.22
C LEU A 353 -10.21 -12.22 2.72
N ARG A 354 -11.40 -12.70 2.37
CA ARG A 354 -11.62 -13.96 1.64
C ARG A 354 -12.35 -13.66 0.33
N LYS A 355 -12.21 -14.57 -0.64
CA LYS A 355 -13.04 -14.50 -1.83
C LYS A 355 -14.51 -14.63 -1.43
N LYS A 356 -15.34 -13.79 -2.02
CA LYS A 356 -16.80 -13.86 -1.93
C LYS A 356 -17.26 -15.06 -2.76
N ASP A 357 -18.03 -15.94 -2.13
CA ASP A 357 -18.60 -17.15 -2.76
C ASP A 357 -19.50 -16.86 -3.96
#